data_AF-A0A6P5QQD7-F1
#
_entry.id   AF-A0A6P5QQD7-F1
#
_cell.length_a   1.000
_cell.length_b   1.000
_cell.length_c   1.000
_cell.angle_alpha   90.00
_cell.angle_beta   90.00
_cell.angle_gamma   90.00
#
_symmetry.space_group_name_H-M   'P 1'
#
loop_
_entity.id
_entity.type
_entity.pdbx_description
1 polymer ?
#
loop_
_entity_poly.entity_id
_entity_poly.type
_entity_poly.pdbx_seq_one_letter_code
_entity_poly.pdbx_strand_id
1 'polypeptide(L)'
;MSSFACWSLSLLILFYSPGSGEKAFEVYIWSEKQIVEATESWKINCSTSCAAPDVGGLETPTNKIILDEHPQGKWKQFLVSNVSKDTVFLCHFTCSGKQQSDSLNIRVYQPPAQVTLKLQPPRVLVGEDFTIECTVSPVKPLERLTLSLLRGRETLKNQTFGGAETVPQEATATFNSTALKKDGLNFSCQAELDLRPHGGYIIRSISEYQILEVYDLLLRSLQLSLL
;
A
#
# COMPACT_ATOMS: atom_id res chain seq x y z
N MET A 1 -71.70 36.56 -50.85
CA MET A 1 -70.47 35.99 -51.45
C MET A 1 -69.33 36.92 -51.05
N SER A 2 -68.79 36.77 -49.84
CA SER A 2 -67.55 36.03 -49.54
C SER A 2 -66.31 36.61 -50.22
N SER A 3 -65.44 37.29 -49.48
CA SER A 3 -64.02 36.91 -49.43
C SER A 3 -63.28 37.60 -48.29
N PHE A 4 -62.33 36.86 -47.73
CA PHE A 4 -61.75 36.97 -46.41
C PHE A 4 -60.66 38.05 -46.30
N ALA A 5 -60.72 38.88 -45.25
CA ALA A 5 -59.64 39.78 -44.88
C ALA A 5 -58.75 39.14 -43.80
N CYS A 6 -57.46 39.18 -44.08
CA CYS A 6 -56.33 38.58 -43.40
C CYS A 6 -56.13 39.07 -41.96
N TRP A 7 -56.34 38.21 -40.96
CA TRP A 7 -55.88 38.46 -39.58
C TRP A 7 -54.82 37.42 -39.21
N SER A 8 -53.54 37.74 -39.46
CA SER A 8 -52.42 37.02 -38.88
C SER A 8 -52.15 37.56 -37.47
N LEU A 9 -52.71 36.92 -36.44
CA LEU A 9 -52.30 37.15 -35.06
C LEU A 9 -50.95 36.45 -34.83
N SER A 10 -49.88 37.23 -34.75
CA SER A 10 -48.60 36.78 -34.22
C SER A 10 -48.75 36.46 -32.73
N LEU A 11 -48.80 35.17 -32.39
CA LEU A 11 -48.74 34.70 -31.02
C LEU A 11 -47.29 34.87 -30.52
N LEU A 12 -47.06 35.86 -29.66
CA LEU A 12 -45.80 36.00 -28.94
C LEU A 12 -45.74 34.89 -27.88
N ILE A 13 -44.70 34.07 -27.98
CA ILE A 13 -44.51 32.87 -27.16
C ILE A 13 -43.95 33.27 -25.79
N LEU A 14 -44.56 32.79 -24.70
CA LEU A 14 -43.86 32.60 -23.43
C LEU A 14 -43.55 31.11 -23.30
N PHE A 15 -42.41 30.69 -23.86
CA PHE A 15 -41.78 29.44 -23.47
C PHE A 15 -41.29 29.66 -22.05
N TYR A 16 -42.10 29.23 -21.07
CA TYR A 16 -41.63 29.02 -19.71
C TYR A 16 -40.64 27.85 -19.78
N SER A 17 -39.37 28.15 -20.03
CA SER A 17 -38.31 27.23 -19.66
C SER A 17 -38.28 27.22 -18.13
N PRO A 18 -38.47 26.06 -17.47
CA PRO A 18 -38.14 25.94 -16.05
C PRO A 18 -36.61 25.94 -15.94
N GLY A 19 -36.02 27.13 -16.09
CA GLY A 19 -34.67 27.41 -15.68
C GLY A 19 -34.66 27.56 -14.16
N SER A 20 -34.64 26.43 -13.44
CA SER A 20 -34.03 26.42 -12.12
C SER A 20 -32.85 25.46 -12.20
N GLY A 21 -31.73 26.00 -12.68
CA GLY A 21 -30.43 25.36 -12.48
C GLY A 21 -30.11 25.42 -11.00
N GLU A 22 -30.73 24.56 -10.19
CA GLU A 22 -30.17 24.20 -8.90
C GLU A 22 -28.74 23.75 -9.17
N LYS A 23 -27.75 24.52 -8.70
CA LYS A 23 -26.37 24.05 -8.71
C LYS A 23 -26.37 22.70 -7.99
N ALA A 24 -26.00 21.64 -8.70
CA ALA A 24 -25.79 20.34 -8.09
C ALA A 24 -24.79 20.54 -6.94
N PHE A 25 -25.15 20.06 -5.75
CA PHE A 25 -24.22 20.07 -4.63
C PHE A 25 -23.15 18.99 -4.84
N GLU A 26 -22.02 19.16 -4.20
CA GLU A 26 -20.87 18.27 -4.29
C GLU A 26 -20.61 17.62 -2.93
N VAL A 27 -19.98 16.45 -2.96
CA VAL A 27 -19.50 15.72 -1.79
C VAL A 27 -18.00 15.56 -1.94
N TYR A 28 -17.29 15.68 -0.82
CA TYR A 28 -15.85 15.53 -0.77
C TYR A 28 -15.47 14.53 0.31
N ILE A 29 -14.56 13.62 -0.03
CA ILE A 29 -13.88 12.75 0.93
C ILE A 29 -12.43 13.21 1.11
N TRP A 30 -11.99 13.33 2.35
CA TRP A 30 -10.61 13.68 2.69
C TRP A 30 -10.01 12.70 3.69
N SER A 31 -8.77 12.30 3.44
CA SER A 31 -7.96 11.43 4.27
C SER A 31 -6.50 11.83 4.13
N GLU A 32 -5.76 11.82 5.24
CA GLU A 32 -4.30 12.02 5.23
C GLU A 32 -3.56 10.83 4.63
N LYS A 33 -4.24 9.67 4.52
CA LYS A 33 -3.66 8.40 4.09
C LYS A 33 -4.36 7.87 2.84
N GLN A 34 -3.56 7.38 1.91
CA GLN A 34 -4.00 6.64 0.71
C GLN A 34 -3.63 5.15 0.81
N ILE A 35 -2.70 4.83 1.71
CA ILE A 35 -2.22 3.50 2.03
C ILE A 35 -2.02 3.42 3.55
N VAL A 36 -2.40 2.30 4.15
CA VAL A 36 -2.43 2.11 5.61
C VAL A 36 -1.87 0.75 5.98
N GLU A 37 -1.25 0.65 7.15
CA GLU A 37 -0.83 -0.64 7.68
C GLU A 37 -2.06 -1.46 8.08
N ALA A 38 -1.99 -2.78 7.92
CA ALA A 38 -3.06 -3.67 8.37
C ALA A 38 -3.41 -3.40 9.85
N THR A 39 -4.70 -3.28 10.14
CA THR A 39 -5.28 -2.98 11.47
C THR A 39 -5.03 -1.57 12.02
N GLU A 40 -4.31 -0.72 11.27
CA GLU A 40 -4.14 0.69 11.65
C GLU A 40 -5.49 1.42 11.66
N SER A 41 -5.64 2.37 12.60
CA SER A 41 -6.80 3.25 12.66
C SER A 41 -6.43 4.65 12.20
N TRP A 42 -7.33 5.31 11.45
CA TRP A 42 -7.10 6.67 10.95
C TRP A 42 -8.42 7.42 10.73
N LYS A 43 -8.29 8.72 10.47
CA LYS A 43 -9.44 9.63 10.32
C LYS A 43 -9.81 9.83 8.85
N ILE A 44 -11.10 9.84 8.57
CA ILE A 44 -11.68 10.22 7.28
C ILE A 44 -12.71 11.34 7.52
N ASN A 45 -12.63 12.40 6.74
CA ASN A 45 -13.62 13.48 6.74
C ASN A 45 -14.50 13.39 5.50
N CYS A 46 -15.81 13.38 5.71
CA CYS A 46 -16.81 13.57 4.67
C CYS A 46 -17.36 14.99 4.79
N SER A 47 -17.45 15.72 3.68
CA SER A 47 -18.05 17.06 3.66
C SER A 47 -18.89 17.29 2.41
N THR A 48 -19.73 18.32 2.42
CA THR A 48 -20.57 18.69 1.28
C THR A 48 -20.69 20.19 1.10
N SER A 49 -20.91 20.63 -0.14
CA SER A 49 -21.28 22.01 -0.47
C SER A 49 -22.78 22.31 -0.28
N CYS A 50 -23.62 21.31 0.07
CA CYS A 50 -25.03 21.52 0.38
C CYS A 50 -25.20 22.41 1.62
N ALA A 51 -26.08 23.42 1.52
CA ALA A 51 -26.29 24.40 2.60
C ALA A 51 -27.02 23.81 3.81
N ALA A 52 -27.92 22.85 3.60
CA ALA A 52 -28.71 22.18 4.63
C ALA A 52 -28.93 20.71 4.24
N PRO A 53 -27.95 19.83 4.47
CA PRO A 53 -28.08 18.42 4.11
C PRO A 53 -29.09 17.70 5.01
N ASP A 54 -29.86 16.79 4.42
CA ASP A 54 -30.86 15.97 5.11
C ASP A 54 -30.16 14.86 5.91
N VAL A 55 -29.24 14.15 5.26
CA VAL A 55 -28.48 13.01 5.80
C VAL A 55 -27.08 13.00 5.19
N GLY A 56 -26.08 12.57 5.97
CA GLY A 56 -24.73 12.35 5.49
C GLY A 56 -24.00 11.26 6.26
N GLY A 57 -23.12 10.54 5.59
CA GLY A 57 -22.45 9.38 6.15
C GLY A 57 -21.25 8.89 5.35
N LEU A 58 -20.59 7.88 5.90
CA LEU A 58 -19.48 7.15 5.30
C LEU A 58 -19.88 5.69 5.14
N GLU A 59 -20.03 5.19 3.92
CA GLU A 59 -20.24 3.76 3.66
C GLU A 59 -18.91 3.04 3.51
N THR A 60 -18.76 1.94 4.25
CA THR A 60 -17.56 1.10 4.25
C THR A 60 -17.88 -0.25 4.90
N PRO A 61 -17.25 -1.36 4.46
CA PRO A 61 -17.37 -2.65 5.14
C PRO A 61 -16.58 -2.73 6.46
N THR A 62 -15.84 -1.68 6.81
CA THR A 62 -14.96 -1.64 8.00
C THR A 62 -15.63 -0.96 9.19
N ASN A 63 -15.08 -1.18 10.38
CA ASN A 63 -15.59 -0.53 11.59
C ASN A 63 -15.32 0.97 11.51
N LYS A 64 -16.33 1.77 11.86
CA LYS A 64 -16.23 3.23 11.94
C LYS A 64 -16.95 3.74 13.19
N ILE A 65 -16.40 4.79 13.77
CA ILE A 65 -17.09 5.60 14.79
C ILE A 65 -17.08 7.05 14.35
N ILE A 66 -18.14 7.80 14.67
CA ILE A 66 -18.18 9.24 14.47
C ILE A 66 -17.38 9.88 15.60
N LEU A 67 -16.39 10.70 15.26
CA LEU A 67 -15.61 11.46 16.22
C LEU A 67 -16.19 12.85 16.45
N ASP A 68 -16.64 13.48 15.36
CA ASP A 68 -17.12 14.86 15.38
C ASP A 68 -18.01 15.12 14.17
N GLU A 69 -18.91 16.09 14.27
CA GLU A 69 -19.76 16.52 13.16
C GLU A 69 -20.14 18.00 13.25
N HIS A 70 -20.33 18.61 12.09
CA HIS A 70 -20.85 19.96 12.02
C HIS A 70 -22.28 20.01 12.60
N PRO A 71 -22.65 21.04 13.38
CA PRO A 71 -24.00 21.15 13.97
C PRO A 71 -25.15 21.10 12.96
N GLN A 72 -24.91 21.54 11.72
CA GLN A 72 -25.87 21.52 10.61
C GLN A 72 -25.64 20.32 9.65
N GLY A 73 -24.82 19.34 10.05
CA GLY A 73 -24.56 18.13 9.26
C GLY A 73 -23.70 18.32 8.00
N LYS A 74 -23.05 19.47 7.78
CA LYS A 74 -22.26 19.76 6.56
C LYS A 74 -20.97 18.95 6.41
N TRP A 75 -20.44 18.46 7.51
CA TRP A 75 -19.30 17.55 7.50
C TRP A 75 -19.38 16.60 8.70
N LYS A 76 -18.75 15.44 8.55
CA LYS A 76 -18.61 14.42 9.59
C LYS A 76 -17.20 13.85 9.56
N GLN A 77 -16.60 13.71 10.74
CA GLN A 77 -15.30 13.06 10.92
C GLN A 77 -15.50 11.66 11.48
N PHE A 78 -14.92 10.67 10.82
CA PHE A 78 -14.96 9.27 11.20
C PHE A 78 -13.57 8.79 11.62
N LEU A 79 -13.49 8.01 12.69
CA LEU A 79 -12.36 7.13 12.93
C LEU A 79 -12.70 5.76 12.34
N VAL A 80 -11.87 5.30 11.40
CA VAL A 80 -11.96 3.97 10.81
C VAL A 80 -10.90 3.08 11.43
N SER A 81 -11.24 1.82 11.68
CA SER A 81 -10.34 0.83 12.26
C SER A 81 -10.52 -0.56 11.67
N ASN A 82 -9.59 -1.47 11.98
CA ASN A 82 -9.63 -2.89 11.62
C ASN A 82 -9.71 -3.14 10.11
N VAL A 83 -8.98 -2.37 9.31
CA VAL A 83 -8.90 -2.57 7.87
C VAL A 83 -7.84 -3.62 7.56
N SER A 84 -8.26 -4.73 6.97
CA SER A 84 -7.40 -5.90 6.69
C SER A 84 -7.14 -6.12 5.19
N LYS A 85 -7.93 -5.48 4.34
CA LYS A 85 -7.87 -5.61 2.89
C LYS A 85 -8.15 -4.28 2.23
N ASP A 86 -7.65 -4.13 1.01
CA ASP A 86 -7.90 -2.98 0.15
C ASP A 86 -9.41 -2.75 0.07
N THR A 87 -9.83 -1.50 0.25
CA THR A 87 -11.24 -1.18 0.43
C THR A 87 -11.56 0.20 -0.11
N VAL A 88 -12.85 0.40 -0.41
CA VAL A 88 -13.39 1.67 -0.91
C VAL A 88 -14.25 2.29 0.18
N PHE A 89 -13.99 3.55 0.45
CA PHE A 89 -14.77 4.39 1.35
C PHE A 89 -15.64 5.31 0.52
N LEU A 90 -16.93 5.36 0.80
CA LEU A 90 -17.89 6.18 0.05
C LEU A 90 -18.55 7.19 0.99
N CYS A 91 -18.15 8.45 0.90
CA CYS A 91 -18.87 9.54 1.55
C CYS A 91 -20.14 9.82 0.73
N HIS A 92 -21.28 9.93 1.40
CA HIS A 92 -22.54 10.30 0.76
C HIS A 92 -23.25 11.41 1.54
N PHE A 93 -23.97 12.25 0.82
CA PHE A 93 -24.90 13.23 1.39
C PHE A 93 -26.17 13.29 0.55
N THR A 94 -27.30 13.50 1.22
CA THR A 94 -28.61 13.74 0.60
C THR A 94 -29.02 15.18 0.88
N CYS A 95 -29.44 15.90 -0.16
CA CYS A 95 -29.84 17.30 -0.11
C CYS A 95 -31.10 17.48 -0.94
N SER A 96 -32.20 17.95 -0.33
CA SER A 96 -33.50 18.12 -0.99
C SER A 96 -33.96 16.85 -1.72
N GLY A 97 -33.74 15.68 -1.10
CA GLY A 97 -34.09 14.38 -1.68
C GLY A 97 -33.18 13.87 -2.81
N LYS A 98 -32.12 14.59 -3.20
CA LYS A 98 -31.11 14.14 -4.16
C LYS A 98 -29.85 13.68 -3.43
N GLN A 99 -29.34 12.49 -3.72
CA GLN A 99 -28.11 11.96 -3.13
C GLN A 99 -26.91 12.17 -4.06
N GLN A 100 -25.77 12.55 -3.49
CA GLN A 100 -24.46 12.60 -4.16
C GLN A 100 -23.42 11.89 -3.29
N SER A 101 -22.31 11.50 -3.91
CA SER A 101 -21.27 10.75 -3.23
C SER A 101 -19.89 10.95 -3.84
N ASP A 102 -18.86 10.79 -3.03
CA ASP A 102 -17.46 10.75 -3.45
C ASP A 102 -16.76 9.55 -2.80
N SER A 103 -15.73 9.02 -3.46
CA SER A 103 -15.10 7.76 -3.08
C SER A 103 -13.58 7.86 -2.91
N LEU A 104 -13.05 7.16 -1.92
CA LEU A 104 -11.63 7.01 -1.67
C LEU A 104 -11.23 5.53 -1.67
N ASN A 105 -10.26 5.18 -2.49
CA ASN A 105 -9.65 3.86 -2.49
C ASN A 105 -8.47 3.83 -1.52
N ILE A 106 -8.48 2.91 -0.57
CA ILE A 106 -7.39 2.69 0.38
C ILE A 106 -6.75 1.33 0.13
N ARG A 107 -5.43 1.32 0.00
CA ARG A 107 -4.64 0.08 -0.04
C ARG A 107 -4.16 -0.29 1.36
N VAL A 108 -4.09 -1.58 1.64
CA VAL A 108 -3.54 -2.10 2.90
C VAL A 108 -2.21 -2.77 2.64
N TYR A 109 -1.18 -2.40 3.39
CA TYR A 109 0.12 -3.06 3.36
C TYR A 109 0.39 -3.83 4.66
N GLN A 110 1.29 -4.80 4.56
CA GLN A 110 1.89 -5.47 5.70
C GLN A 110 3.41 -5.39 5.55
N PRO A 111 4.13 -4.79 6.51
CA PRO A 111 5.56 -4.59 6.40
C PRO A 111 6.34 -5.91 6.54
N PRO A 112 7.59 -5.97 6.06
CA PRO A 112 8.51 -7.09 6.32
C PRO A 112 8.94 -7.10 7.80
N ALA A 113 8.04 -7.49 8.70
CA ALA A 113 8.25 -7.38 10.14
C ALA A 113 9.44 -8.21 10.65
N GLN A 114 9.69 -9.37 10.05
CA GLN A 114 10.82 -10.23 10.39
C GLN A 114 11.54 -10.69 9.14
N VAL A 115 12.87 -10.55 9.14
CA VAL A 115 13.76 -11.03 8.08
C VAL A 115 14.79 -11.95 8.72
N THR A 116 14.93 -13.15 8.18
CA THR A 116 15.88 -14.15 8.66
C THR A 116 16.82 -14.55 7.54
N LEU A 117 18.07 -14.82 7.92
CA LEU A 117 19.10 -15.34 7.02
C LEU A 117 19.54 -16.69 7.55
N LYS A 118 19.85 -17.64 6.67
CA LYS A 118 20.44 -18.94 7.02
C LYS A 118 21.55 -19.28 6.03
N LEU A 119 22.71 -19.65 6.57
CA LEU A 119 23.83 -20.18 5.79
C LEU A 119 23.84 -21.71 5.79
N GLN A 120 24.02 -22.32 4.62
CA GLN A 120 24.01 -23.77 4.46
C GLN A 120 25.13 -24.25 3.51
N PRO A 121 26.13 -25.01 4.01
CA PRO A 121 26.43 -25.22 5.43
C PRO A 121 27.03 -23.95 6.06
N PRO A 122 27.00 -23.80 7.39
CA PRO A 122 27.58 -22.63 8.07
C PRO A 122 29.11 -22.61 8.02
N ARG A 123 29.73 -23.75 7.66
CA ARG A 123 31.17 -23.92 7.57
C ARG A 123 31.55 -24.64 6.27
N VAL A 124 32.46 -24.04 5.49
CA VAL A 124 32.88 -24.51 4.17
C VAL A 124 34.37 -24.40 3.95
N LEU A 125 34.90 -25.27 3.10
CA LEU A 125 36.28 -25.19 2.64
C LEU A 125 36.41 -24.09 1.58
N VAL A 126 37.55 -23.40 1.52
CA VAL A 126 37.86 -22.49 0.40
C VAL A 126 37.64 -23.19 -0.94
N GLY A 127 36.86 -22.57 -1.82
CA GLY A 127 36.51 -23.10 -3.14
C GLY A 127 35.24 -23.96 -3.18
N GLU A 128 34.64 -24.29 -2.04
CA GLU A 128 33.36 -25.00 -1.98
C GLU A 128 32.18 -24.03 -2.05
N ASP A 129 31.05 -24.55 -2.53
CA ASP A 129 29.80 -23.80 -2.63
C ASP A 129 29.01 -23.82 -1.31
N PHE A 130 28.29 -22.72 -1.08
CA PHE A 130 27.32 -22.58 0.00
C PHE A 130 26.10 -21.80 -0.48
N THR A 131 25.01 -22.01 0.25
CA THR A 131 23.72 -21.39 -0.02
C THR A 131 23.39 -20.42 1.11
N ILE A 132 22.89 -19.24 0.74
CA ILE A 132 22.27 -18.29 1.64
C ILE A 132 20.77 -18.26 1.36
N GLU A 133 19.97 -18.59 2.37
CA GLU A 133 18.51 -18.51 2.32
C GLU A 133 18.05 -17.32 3.14
N CYS A 134 17.27 -16.44 2.51
CA CYS A 134 16.71 -15.26 3.15
C CYS A 134 15.19 -15.31 3.10
N THR A 135 14.58 -15.40 4.28
CA THR A 135 13.13 -15.55 4.44
C THR A 135 12.56 -14.34 5.15
N VAL A 136 11.45 -13.82 4.65
CA VAL A 136 10.67 -12.75 5.28
C VAL A 136 9.30 -13.27 5.70
N SER A 137 8.82 -12.80 6.85
CA SER A 137 7.44 -12.99 7.31
C SER A 137 6.42 -12.52 6.27
N PRO A 138 5.12 -12.83 6.40
CA PRO A 138 4.12 -12.40 5.44
C PRO A 138 4.15 -10.89 5.12
N VAL A 139 4.36 -10.54 3.87
CA VAL A 139 4.44 -9.16 3.33
C VAL A 139 3.34 -8.92 2.32
N LYS A 140 2.85 -7.68 2.27
CA LYS A 140 1.93 -7.20 1.24
C LYS A 140 2.20 -5.73 0.92
N PRO A 141 2.18 -5.30 -0.36
CA PRO A 141 2.10 -6.11 -1.58
C PRO A 141 3.42 -6.83 -1.90
N LEU A 142 3.35 -8.10 -2.30
CA LEU A 142 4.55 -8.91 -2.56
C LEU A 142 5.32 -8.39 -3.79
N GLU A 143 4.64 -7.89 -4.81
CA GLU A 143 5.24 -7.35 -6.04
C GLU A 143 6.06 -6.08 -5.83
N ARG A 144 6.01 -5.50 -4.63
CA ARG A 144 6.81 -4.34 -4.21
C ARG A 144 7.96 -4.71 -3.29
N LEU A 145 8.14 -5.99 -2.98
CA LEU A 145 9.21 -6.50 -2.14
C LEU A 145 10.47 -6.76 -2.98
N THR A 146 11.61 -6.32 -2.46
CA THR A 146 12.94 -6.72 -2.90
C THR A 146 13.72 -7.28 -1.71
N LEU A 147 14.26 -8.48 -1.84
CA LEU A 147 15.24 -9.04 -0.90
C LEU A 147 16.65 -8.86 -1.45
N SER A 148 17.55 -8.31 -0.65
CA SER A 148 18.94 -8.02 -1.03
C SER A 148 19.89 -8.74 -0.08
N LEU A 149 20.79 -9.56 -0.64
CA LEU A 149 21.91 -10.14 0.08
C LEU A 149 23.00 -9.09 0.24
N LEU A 150 23.39 -8.84 1.48
CA LEU A 150 24.43 -7.89 1.83
C LEU A 150 25.66 -8.63 2.37
N ARG A 151 26.84 -8.08 2.07
CA ARG A 151 28.10 -8.40 2.72
C ARG A 151 28.67 -7.12 3.31
N GLY A 152 28.61 -6.98 4.63
CA GLY A 152 28.85 -5.71 5.30
C GLY A 152 27.90 -4.61 4.80
N ARG A 153 28.41 -3.65 4.01
CA ARG A 153 27.61 -2.56 3.40
C ARG A 153 27.36 -2.74 1.90
N GLU A 154 27.97 -3.76 1.30
CA GLU A 154 27.88 -4.01 -0.14
C GLU A 154 26.67 -4.90 -0.44
N THR A 155 25.88 -4.51 -1.43
CA THR A 155 24.80 -5.34 -1.96
C THR A 155 25.36 -6.28 -3.02
N LEU A 156 25.29 -7.59 -2.75
CA LEU A 156 25.84 -8.61 -3.64
C LEU A 156 24.84 -9.05 -4.72
N LYS A 157 23.60 -9.35 -4.30
CA LYS A 157 22.55 -9.89 -5.15
C LYS A 157 21.19 -9.45 -4.63
N ASN A 158 20.26 -9.20 -5.55
CA ASN A 158 18.89 -8.85 -5.23
C ASN A 158 17.94 -9.82 -5.90
N GLN A 159 16.79 -10.04 -5.27
CA GLN A 159 15.67 -10.79 -5.81
C GLN A 159 14.40 -9.97 -5.59
N THR A 160 13.71 -9.70 -6.69
CA THR A 160 12.38 -9.09 -6.70
C THR A 160 11.33 -10.18 -6.79
N PHE A 161 10.14 -9.90 -6.26
CA PHE A 161 9.02 -10.83 -6.30
C PHE A 161 7.94 -10.32 -7.25
N GLY A 162 7.27 -11.24 -7.93
CA GLY A 162 6.05 -10.95 -8.68
C GLY A 162 4.84 -11.52 -7.94
N GLY A 163 3.65 -11.02 -8.27
CA GLY A 163 2.41 -11.47 -7.68
C GLY A 163 1.30 -10.45 -7.90
N ALA A 164 0.05 -10.91 -7.88
CA ALA A 164 -1.13 -10.05 -7.94
C ALA A 164 -1.96 -10.16 -6.65
N GLU A 165 -1.40 -10.79 -5.62
CA GLU A 165 -2.21 -11.31 -4.53
C GLU A 165 -2.57 -10.27 -3.47
N THR A 166 -3.82 -10.35 -3.04
CA THR A 166 -4.46 -9.43 -2.09
C THR A 166 -4.16 -9.78 -0.63
N VAL A 167 -3.45 -10.89 -0.39
CA VAL A 167 -3.17 -11.47 0.93
C VAL A 167 -1.67 -11.40 1.22
N PRO A 168 -1.26 -11.15 2.48
CA PRO A 168 0.15 -11.21 2.89
C PRO A 168 0.76 -12.60 2.65
N GLN A 169 1.97 -12.64 2.10
CA GLN A 169 2.69 -13.89 1.80
C GLN A 169 4.13 -13.87 2.30
N GLU A 170 4.59 -15.01 2.79
CA GLU A 170 6.00 -15.24 3.05
C GLU A 170 6.78 -15.26 1.74
N ALA A 171 8.01 -14.77 1.77
CA ALA A 171 8.89 -14.79 0.61
C ALA A 171 10.28 -15.28 0.99
N THR A 172 10.85 -16.12 0.12
CA THR A 172 12.20 -16.64 0.29
C THR A 172 13.04 -16.35 -0.94
N ALA A 173 14.23 -15.80 -0.73
CA ALA A 173 15.27 -15.65 -1.73
C ALA A 173 16.44 -16.58 -1.41
N THR A 174 16.91 -17.31 -2.42
CA THR A 174 18.02 -18.27 -2.28
C THR A 174 19.18 -17.84 -3.15
N PHE A 175 20.32 -17.60 -2.55
CA PHE A 175 21.53 -17.13 -3.21
C PHE A 175 22.65 -18.15 -3.06
N ASN A 176 23.23 -18.59 -4.18
CA ASN A 176 24.39 -19.48 -4.17
C ASN A 176 25.67 -18.66 -4.34
N SER A 177 26.73 -19.06 -3.64
CA SER A 177 28.06 -18.45 -3.71
C SER A 177 29.15 -19.48 -3.38
N THR A 178 30.40 -19.16 -3.75
CA THR A 178 31.57 -20.01 -3.53
C THR A 178 32.49 -19.33 -2.52
N ALA A 179 33.01 -20.08 -1.54
CA ALA A 179 33.81 -19.54 -0.45
C ALA A 179 35.20 -19.08 -0.89
N LEU A 180 35.54 -17.81 -0.64
CA LEU A 180 36.84 -17.22 -0.95
C LEU A 180 37.67 -16.97 0.31
N LYS A 181 39.00 -17.11 0.18
CA LYS A 181 39.98 -16.92 1.27
C LYS A 181 40.01 -15.51 1.87
N LYS A 182 39.43 -14.53 1.16
CA LYS A 182 39.32 -13.10 1.53
C LYS A 182 37.92 -12.67 1.95
N ASP A 183 36.96 -13.59 2.00
CA ASP A 183 35.59 -13.22 2.34
C ASP A 183 35.56 -12.65 3.77
N GLY A 184 35.32 -11.35 3.88
CA GLY A 184 34.90 -10.70 5.12
C GLY A 184 33.51 -11.20 5.46
N LEU A 185 33.47 -11.98 6.53
CA LEU A 185 32.59 -13.13 6.75
C LEU A 185 31.21 -12.73 7.31
N ASN A 186 30.56 -11.64 6.92
CA ASN A 186 29.24 -11.30 7.50
C ASN A 186 28.17 -11.05 6.44
N PHE A 187 27.23 -11.99 6.35
CA PHE A 187 26.08 -11.89 5.47
C PHE A 187 24.87 -11.42 6.26
N SER A 188 24.14 -10.46 5.72
CA SER A 188 22.81 -10.07 6.18
C SER A 188 21.86 -9.99 4.99
N CYS A 189 20.56 -10.04 5.26
CA CYS A 189 19.55 -9.84 4.24
C CYS A 189 18.69 -8.63 4.56
N GLN A 190 18.52 -7.76 3.56
CA GLN A 190 17.67 -6.59 3.65
C GLN A 190 16.40 -6.82 2.83
N ALA A 191 15.25 -6.68 3.48
CA ALA A 191 13.97 -6.57 2.82
C ALA A 191 13.64 -5.08 2.61
N GLU A 192 13.27 -4.73 1.39
CA GLU A 192 12.78 -3.40 1.03
C GLU A 192 11.38 -3.53 0.41
N LEU A 193 10.40 -2.87 1.02
CA LEU A 193 9.03 -2.78 0.52
C LEU A 193 8.78 -1.35 0.01
N ASP A 194 8.62 -1.19 -1.30
CA ASP A 194 8.44 0.13 -1.94
C ASP A 194 6.96 0.47 -2.16
N LEU A 195 6.41 1.32 -1.29
CA LEU A 195 5.02 1.77 -1.34
C LEU A 195 4.84 3.13 -2.03
N ARG A 196 5.91 3.77 -2.52
CA ARG A 196 5.83 5.09 -3.17
C ARG A 196 4.85 5.15 -4.35
N PRO A 197 4.72 4.12 -5.21
CA PRO A 197 3.73 4.11 -6.29
C PRO A 197 2.27 4.18 -5.81
N HIS A 198 2.03 3.99 -4.52
CA HIS A 198 0.71 4.03 -3.88
C HIS A 198 0.58 5.20 -2.89
N GLY A 199 1.46 6.21 -2.99
CA GLY A 199 1.46 7.38 -2.10
C GLY A 199 2.06 7.12 -0.72
N GLY A 200 2.71 5.96 -0.52
CA GLY A 200 3.42 5.61 0.70
C GLY A 200 4.91 5.94 0.65
N TYR A 201 5.69 5.21 1.45
CA TYR A 201 7.14 5.36 1.57
C TYR A 201 7.83 3.99 1.49
N ILE A 202 9.16 3.98 1.55
CA ILE A 202 9.95 2.74 1.55
C ILE A 202 10.09 2.24 2.99
N ILE A 203 9.74 0.98 3.23
CA ILE A 203 9.96 0.30 4.50
C ILE A 203 11.12 -0.68 4.34
N ARG A 204 12.06 -0.65 5.29
CA ARG A 204 13.24 -1.52 5.30
C ARG A 204 13.33 -2.31 6.59
N SER A 205 13.67 -3.58 6.45
CA SER A 205 14.02 -4.46 7.56
C SER A 205 15.28 -5.22 7.21
N ILE A 206 16.13 -5.46 8.18
CA ILE A 206 17.39 -6.19 8.00
C ILE A 206 17.44 -7.37 8.96
N SER A 207 17.95 -8.50 8.50
CA SER A 207 18.22 -9.64 9.36
C SER A 207 19.42 -9.36 10.27
N GLU A 208 19.52 -10.13 11.35
CA GLU A 208 20.80 -10.35 12.01
C GLU A 208 21.83 -10.88 11.00
N TYR A 209 23.09 -10.48 11.18
CA TYR A 209 24.15 -10.98 10.33
C TYR A 209 24.58 -12.38 10.78
N GLN A 210 25.00 -13.22 9.83
CA GLN A 210 25.64 -14.50 10.11
C GLN A 210 27.04 -14.56 9.53
N ILE A 211 27.87 -15.31 10.23
CA ILE A 211 29.26 -15.52 9.85
C ILE A 211 29.42 -16.87 9.17
N LEU A 212 29.94 -16.87 7.95
CA LEU A 212 30.36 -18.08 7.25
C LEU A 212 31.73 -18.49 7.77
N GLU A 213 31.88 -19.70 8.30
CA GLU A 213 33.18 -20.21 8.71
C GLU A 213 33.93 -20.81 7.52
N VAL A 214 34.96 -20.12 7.03
CA VAL A 214 35.79 -20.62 5.91
C VAL A 214 37.11 -21.18 6.45
N TYR A 215 37.45 -22.42 6.09
CA TYR A 215 38.72 -23.05 6.45
C TYR A 215 39.53 -23.43 5.20
N ASP A 216 40.86 -23.56 5.36
CA ASP A 216 41.81 -23.88 4.27
C ASP A 216 42.62 -25.14 4.67
N LEU A 217 42.76 -26.10 3.74
CA LEU A 217 43.53 -27.33 3.94
C LEU A 217 45.05 -27.10 3.94
N LEU A 218 45.54 -25.97 3.44
CA LEU A 218 46.96 -25.64 3.42
C LEU A 218 47.57 -25.41 4.81
N LEU A 219 46.75 -25.23 5.86
CA LEU A 219 47.22 -25.19 7.25
C LEU A 219 47.48 -26.59 7.83
N ARG A 220 47.02 -27.67 7.18
CA ARG A 220 47.27 -29.05 7.64
C ARG A 220 48.63 -29.60 7.17
N SER A 221 49.17 -29.10 6.05
CA SER A 221 50.46 -29.57 5.50
C SER A 221 51.69 -28.91 6.13
N LEU A 222 51.53 -27.75 6.79
CA LEU A 222 52.62 -27.05 7.48
C LEU A 222 52.93 -27.63 8.87
N GLN A 223 51.99 -28.34 9.51
CA GLN A 223 52.26 -29.05 10.78
C GLN A 223 52.83 -30.45 10.59
N LEU A 224 52.60 -31.09 9.43
CA LEU A 224 53.12 -32.42 9.11
C LEU A 224 54.49 -32.40 8.41
N SER A 225 54.98 -31.24 7.99
CA SER A 225 56.34 -31.07 7.45
C SER A 225 57.36 -30.60 8.49
N LEU A 226 56.95 -30.47 9.75
CA LEU A 226 57.78 -30.11 10.91
C LEU A 226 57.88 -31.23 11.96
N LEU A 227 57.53 -32.46 11.59
CA LEU A 227 57.75 -33.69 12.36
C LEU A 227 58.63 -34.66 11.57
#